data_AF-A0A8S3GQ37-F1
#
_entry.id   AF-A0A8S3GQ37-F1
#
_cell.length_a   1.000
_cell.length_b   1.000
_cell.length_c   1.000
_cell.angle_alpha   90.00
_cell.angle_beta   90.00
_cell.angle_gamma   90.00
#
_symmetry.space_group_name_H-M   'P 1'
#
loop_
_entity.id
_entity.type
_entity.pdbx_description
1 polymer ?
#
loop_
_entity_poly.entity_id
_entity_poly.type
_entity_poly.pdbx_seq_one_letter_code
_entity_poly.pdbx_strand_id
1 'polypeptide(L)'
;KAINEADLIFISVNTPTKSYGFGTGRAADLRYVEEAARQIVHTATSNKIVVEKSTVPVKACESIKTILKTNKRPGVSYQVL
;
A
#
# COMPACT_ATOMS: atom_id res chain seq x y z
N LYS A 1 4.21 8.91 13.84
CA LYS A 1 5.33 8.41 14.67
C LYS A 1 5.82 7.04 14.19
N ALA A 2 4.99 5.99 14.27
CA ALA A 2 5.36 4.63 13.84
C ALA A 2 5.97 4.51 12.43
N ILE A 3 5.38 5.15 11.40
CA ILE A 3 5.90 5.07 10.01
C ILE A 3 7.32 5.64 9.87
N ASN A 4 7.65 6.70 10.61
CA ASN A 4 8.98 7.33 10.50
C ASN A 4 10.06 6.49 11.16
N GLU A 5 9.73 5.88 12.28
CA GLU A 5 10.64 5.07 13.10
C GLU A 5 10.80 3.63 12.57
N ALA A 6 9.81 3.11 11.83
CA ALA A 6 9.85 1.74 11.33
C ALA A 6 10.78 1.59 10.12
N ASP A 7 11.60 0.55 10.08
CA ASP A 7 12.33 0.16 8.87
C ASP A 7 11.48 -0.75 7.96
N LEU A 8 10.57 -1.51 8.57
CA LEU A 8 9.67 -2.45 7.91
C LEU A 8 8.21 -2.17 8.33
N ILE A 9 7.33 -2.07 7.33
CA ILE A 9 5.92 -1.71 7.50
C ILE A 9 5.05 -2.80 6.88
N PHE A 10 4.18 -3.41 7.67
CA PHE A 10 3.16 -4.33 7.17
C PHE A 10 1.88 -3.57 6.81
N ILE A 11 1.35 -3.82 5.61
CA ILE A 11 -0.01 -3.45 5.23
C ILE A 11 -0.90 -4.68 5.41
N SER A 12 -1.70 -4.67 6.48
CA SER A 12 -2.66 -5.72 6.83
C SER A 12 -4.04 -5.13 7.05
N VAL A 13 -4.56 -4.51 5.99
CA VAL A 13 -5.91 -3.92 5.98
C VAL A 13 -6.89 -4.85 5.27
N ASN A 14 -8.17 -4.72 5.61
CA ASN A 14 -9.23 -5.45 4.93
C ASN A 14 -9.42 -4.92 3.50
N THR A 15 -9.63 -5.82 2.56
CA THR A 15 -10.05 -5.50 1.19
C THR A 15 -11.44 -6.08 0.95
N PRO A 16 -12.50 -5.43 1.44
CA PRO A 16 -13.85 -5.96 1.28
C PRO A 16 -14.19 -6.07 -0.21
N THR A 17 -15.19 -6.88 -0.54
CA THR A 17 -15.68 -6.95 -1.92
C THR A 17 -16.36 -5.62 -2.30
N LYS A 18 -16.13 -5.12 -3.51
CA LYS A 18 -16.75 -3.89 -4.02
C LYS A 18 -18.27 -4.00 -3.99
N SER A 19 -18.93 -2.96 -3.48
CA SER A 19 -20.40 -2.85 -3.45
C SER A 19 -20.99 -2.03 -4.59
N TYR A 20 -20.15 -1.40 -5.42
CA TYR A 20 -20.58 -0.60 -6.57
C TYR A 20 -19.53 -0.56 -7.69
N GLY A 21 -19.95 -0.19 -8.90
CA GLY A 21 -19.09 -0.05 -10.08
C GLY A 21 -18.68 -1.37 -10.74
N PHE A 22 -17.60 -1.34 -11.52
CA PHE A 22 -17.10 -2.51 -12.23
C PHE A 22 -16.56 -3.57 -11.26
N GLY A 23 -17.05 -4.81 -11.39
CA GLY A 23 -16.67 -5.92 -10.51
C GLY A 23 -17.42 -5.95 -9.17
N THR A 24 -18.56 -5.29 -9.05
CA THR A 24 -19.44 -5.35 -7.87
C THR A 24 -19.74 -6.80 -7.47
N GLY A 25 -19.67 -7.09 -6.16
CA GLY A 25 -19.95 -8.40 -5.59
C GLY A 25 -18.88 -9.47 -5.85
N ARG A 26 -17.78 -9.14 -6.55
CA ARG A 26 -16.72 -10.11 -6.90
C ARG A 26 -15.29 -9.59 -6.72
N ALA A 27 -15.03 -8.33 -7.08
CA ALA A 27 -13.70 -7.75 -7.02
C ALA A 27 -13.38 -7.23 -5.61
N ALA A 28 -12.13 -7.37 -5.18
CA ALA A 28 -11.65 -6.74 -3.96
C ALA A 28 -11.58 -5.22 -4.12
N ASP A 29 -11.94 -4.52 -3.07
CA ASP A 29 -11.81 -3.08 -2.94
C ASP A 29 -10.45 -2.74 -2.33
N LEU A 30 -9.57 -2.15 -3.14
CA LEU A 30 -8.19 -1.82 -2.75
C LEU A 30 -8.06 -0.44 -2.10
N ARG A 31 -9.17 0.31 -1.91
CA ARG A 31 -9.14 1.68 -1.38
C ARG A 31 -8.32 1.80 -0.10
N TYR A 32 -8.47 0.88 0.84
CA TYR A 32 -7.73 0.90 2.11
C TYR A 32 -6.24 0.60 1.93
N VAL A 33 -5.88 -0.27 0.98
CA VAL A 33 -4.48 -0.59 0.66
C VAL A 33 -3.81 0.62 0.02
N GLU A 34 -4.49 1.26 -0.92
CA GLU A 34 -3.97 2.45 -1.61
C GLU A 34 -3.82 3.63 -0.64
N GLU A 35 -4.78 3.83 0.26
CA GLU A 35 -4.71 4.88 1.25
C GLU A 35 -3.55 4.66 2.24
N ALA A 36 -3.35 3.43 2.71
CA ALA A 36 -2.20 3.08 3.53
C ALA A 36 -0.87 3.36 2.80
N ALA A 37 -0.77 2.97 1.52
CA ALA A 37 0.42 3.25 0.72
C ALA A 37 0.67 4.76 0.56
N ARG A 38 -0.37 5.57 0.31
CA ARG A 38 -0.26 7.03 0.22
C ARG A 38 0.19 7.65 1.54
N GLN A 39 -0.35 7.18 2.66
CA GLN A 39 0.03 7.65 3.99
C GLN A 39 1.50 7.36 4.29
N ILE A 40 2.00 6.17 3.90
CA ILE A 40 3.42 5.81 4.02
C ILE A 40 4.29 6.80 3.25
N VAL A 41 3.97 7.08 1.98
CA VAL A 41 4.77 8.02 1.16
C VAL A 41 4.77 9.43 1.74
N HIS A 42 3.62 9.91 2.20
CA HIS A 42 3.50 11.26 2.73
C HIS A 42 4.24 11.43 4.07
N THR A 43 4.32 10.36 4.85
CA THR A 43 4.91 10.42 6.18
C THR A 43 6.41 10.10 6.15
N ALA A 44 6.80 9.05 5.43
CA ALA A 44 8.16 8.52 5.45
C ALA A 44 9.21 9.54 4.96
N THR A 45 10.29 9.63 5.73
CA THR A 45 11.45 10.51 5.47
C THR A 45 12.75 9.75 5.24
N SER A 46 12.74 8.43 5.42
CA SER A 46 13.87 7.53 5.19
C SER A 46 13.42 6.27 4.47
N ASN A 47 14.38 5.45 4.02
CA ASN A 47 14.12 4.23 3.26
C ASN A 47 13.26 3.25 4.08
N LYS A 48 12.31 2.58 3.41
CA LYS A 48 11.37 1.63 4.06
C LYS A 48 11.19 0.36 3.24
N ILE A 49 10.99 -0.76 3.93
CA ILE A 49 10.49 -2.01 3.37
C ILE A 49 9.00 -2.09 3.68
N VAL A 50 8.16 -2.22 2.66
CA VAL A 50 6.71 -2.36 2.78
C VAL A 50 6.34 -3.78 2.40
N VAL A 51 5.67 -4.48 3.31
CA VAL A 51 5.22 -5.85 3.10
C VAL A 51 3.71 -5.86 3.04
N GLU A 52 3.16 -6.36 1.94
CA GLU A 52 1.72 -6.60 1.85
C GLU A 52 1.44 -7.98 2.48
N LYS A 53 0.61 -8.00 3.52
CA LYS A 53 0.22 -9.24 4.20
C LYS A 53 -1.29 -9.33 4.20
N SER A 54 -1.83 -9.88 3.12
CA SER A 54 -3.25 -10.20 2.98
C SER A 54 -3.46 -11.30 1.93
N THR A 55 -4.63 -11.92 1.91
CA THR A 55 -4.98 -13.07 1.03
C THR A 55 -5.39 -12.64 -0.38
N VAL A 56 -5.11 -11.39 -0.74
CA VAL A 56 -5.66 -10.71 -1.91
C VAL A 56 -4.65 -10.82 -3.05
N PRO A 57 -5.05 -11.19 -4.27
CA PRO A 57 -4.10 -11.52 -5.33
C PRO A 57 -3.19 -10.34 -5.72
N VAL A 58 -2.03 -10.67 -6.27
CA VAL A 58 -0.93 -9.90 -6.91
C VAL A 58 -1.16 -8.40 -7.21
N LYS A 59 -2.36 -8.02 -7.62
CA LYS A 59 -2.73 -6.63 -7.96
C LYS A 59 -2.59 -5.66 -6.79
N ALA A 60 -2.78 -6.09 -5.54
CA ALA A 60 -2.58 -5.23 -4.37
C ALA A 60 -1.11 -4.78 -4.26
N CYS A 61 -0.18 -5.72 -4.39
CA CYS A 61 1.27 -5.46 -4.40
C CYS A 61 1.66 -4.53 -5.58
N GLU A 62 1.09 -4.72 -6.77
CA GLU A 62 1.32 -3.85 -7.93
C GLU A 62 0.81 -2.41 -7.70
N SER A 63 -0.39 -2.25 -7.14
CA SER A 63 -0.94 -0.94 -6.78
C SER A 63 -0.04 -0.22 -5.76
N ILE A 64 0.40 -0.92 -4.71
CA ILE A 64 1.32 -0.36 -3.71
C ILE A 64 2.63 0.07 -4.39
N LYS A 65 3.27 -0.81 -5.18
CA LYS A 65 4.50 -0.51 -5.92
C LYS A 65 4.35 0.74 -6.79
N THR A 66 3.23 0.86 -7.49
CA THR A 66 2.93 1.99 -8.36
C THR A 66 2.83 3.29 -7.54
N ILE A 67 2.02 3.31 -6.48
CA ILE A 67 1.82 4.48 -5.63
C ILE A 67 3.14 4.95 -5.00
N LEU A 68 3.92 4.02 -4.44
CA LEU A 68 5.19 4.34 -3.79
C LEU A 68 6.25 4.85 -4.78
N LYS A 69 6.26 4.33 -6.02
CA LYS A 69 7.17 4.79 -7.08
C LYS A 69 6.79 6.16 -7.62
N THR A 70 5.51 6.39 -7.92
CA THR A 70 5.04 7.64 -8.54
C THR A 70 5.16 8.84 -7.60
N ASN A 71 4.98 8.63 -6.29
CA ASN A 71 4.96 9.71 -5.30
C ASN A 71 6.26 9.78 -4.48
N LYS A 72 7.34 9.14 -4.94
CA LYS A 72 8.60 9.03 -4.19
C LYS A 72 9.19 10.41 -3.86
N ARG A 73 9.56 10.58 -2.59
CA ARG A 73 10.33 11.74 -2.13
C ARG A 73 11.81 11.64 -2.56
N PRO A 74 12.46 12.76 -2.89
CA PRO A 74 13.90 12.77 -3.16
C PRO A 74 14.67 12.17 -1.97
N GLY A 75 15.63 11.27 -2.26
CA GLY A 75 16.45 10.62 -1.24
C GLY A 75 15.79 9.45 -0.48
N VAL A 76 14.50 9.16 -0.71
CA VAL A 76 13.80 8.03 -0.07
C VAL A 76 13.59 6.90 -1.07
N SER A 77 13.82 5.65 -0.67
CA SER A 77 13.55 4.45 -1.46
C SER A 77 12.61 3.50 -0.73
N TYR A 78 11.78 2.82 -1.51
CA TYR A 78 10.81 1.87 -1.00
C TYR A 78 11.05 0.52 -1.66
N GLN A 79 11.18 -0.53 -0.85
CA GLN A 79 11.15 -1.90 -1.31
C GLN A 79 9.77 -2.48 -0.98
N VAL A 80 9.13 -3.16 -1.93
CA VAL A 80 7.83 -3.80 -1.71
C VAL A 80 7.99 -5.30 -1.87
N LEU A 81 7.66 -6.02 -0.79
CA LEU A 81 7.66 -7.48 -0.71
C LEU A 81 6.22 -8.00 -0.77
#